data_AF-A0AAN8FAG0-F1
#
_entry.id   AF-A0AAN8FAG0-F1
#
_cell.length_a   1.000
_cell.length_b   1.000
_cell.length_c   1.000
_cell.angle_alpha   90.00
_cell.angle_beta   90.00
_cell.angle_gamma   90.00
#
_symmetry.space_group_name_H-M   'P 1'
#
loop_
_entity.id
_entity.type
_entity.pdbx_description
1 polymer ?
#
loop_
_entity_poly.entity_id
_entity_poly.type
_entity_poly.pdbx_seq_one_letter_code
_entity_poly.pdbx_strand_id
1 'polypeptide(L)'
;MYVYRWVLAVFVITPGNNYVDAFAFLPAWPPWQQQIPPNTGFAPCGSSQVATVVLLLRPTPLDITEAKDAMTLWNFESISKTLHDRASQIEGENLFNLFIVERYLPSDEFIEATNALTAIQKGHIGGLFIANRKMELDQIMNGIILSLPDEVQIKARNFMELMEYLLCLHNSLREPPYY
;
A
#
# COMPACT_ATOMS: atom_id res chain seq x y z
N MET A 1 19.16 -20.57 -30.18
CA MET A 1 17.93 -20.47 -30.98
C MET A 1 16.76 -20.69 -30.02
N TYR A 2 16.21 -19.61 -29.45
CA TYR A 2 15.15 -19.71 -28.44
C TYR A 2 13.78 -19.67 -29.12
N VAL A 3 13.01 -20.74 -28.95
CA VAL A 3 11.64 -20.86 -29.47
C VAL A 3 10.69 -20.29 -28.41
N TYR A 4 10.04 -19.18 -28.74
CA TYR A 4 8.95 -18.62 -27.94
C TYR A 4 7.72 -19.52 -28.05
N ARG A 5 7.27 -20.07 -26.93
CA ARG A 5 6.02 -20.83 -26.83
C ARG A 5 4.92 -19.92 -26.32
N TRP A 6 4.06 -19.48 -27.24
CA TRP A 6 2.81 -18.80 -26.94
C TRP A 6 1.87 -19.76 -26.21
N VAL A 7 1.26 -19.32 -25.10
CA VAL A 7 0.15 -20.04 -24.46
C VAL A 7 -1.06 -19.12 -24.47
N LEU A 8 -2.10 -19.56 -25.19
CA LEU A 8 -3.43 -18.96 -25.23
C LEU A 8 -4.05 -18.95 -23.83
N ALA A 9 -4.61 -17.81 -23.42
CA ALA A 9 -5.49 -17.72 -22.27
C ALA A 9 -6.91 -18.17 -22.66
N VAL A 10 -7.45 -19.15 -21.94
CA VAL A 10 -8.87 -19.54 -21.99
C VAL A 10 -9.60 -18.73 -20.93
N PHE A 11 -10.57 -17.91 -21.35
CA PHE A 11 -11.48 -17.22 -20.44
C PHE A 11 -12.62 -18.17 -20.04
N VAL A 12 -12.73 -18.48 -18.76
CA VAL A 12 -13.94 -19.07 -18.18
C VAL A 12 -14.74 -17.92 -17.55
N ILE A 13 -15.87 -17.59 -18.15
CA ILE A 13 -16.85 -16.65 -17.59
C ILE A 13 -17.88 -17.46 -16.83
N THR A 14 -17.93 -17.32 -15.50
CA THR A 14 -19.06 -17.75 -14.67
C THR A 14 -19.79 -16.51 -14.14
N PRO A 15 -21.13 -16.47 -14.17
CA PRO A 15 -21.89 -15.31 -13.72
C PRO A 15 -22.15 -15.41 -12.21
N GLY A 16 -21.74 -14.37 -11.47
CA GLY A 16 -22.14 -14.18 -10.07
C GLY A 16 -20.95 -13.92 -9.14
N ASN A 17 -20.92 -12.71 -8.58
CA ASN A 17 -19.99 -12.16 -7.58
C ASN A 17 -18.59 -11.76 -8.08
N ASN A 18 -18.45 -10.46 -8.33
CA ASN A 18 -17.24 -9.77 -8.79
C ASN A 18 -16.23 -9.53 -7.65
N TYR A 19 -15.54 -10.58 -7.23
CA TYR A 19 -14.17 -10.46 -6.71
C TYR A 19 -13.35 -11.58 -7.33
N VAL A 20 -12.71 -11.26 -8.46
CA VAL A 20 -11.74 -12.16 -9.07
C VAL A 20 -10.44 -11.95 -8.31
N ASP A 21 -10.15 -12.86 -7.36
CA ASP A 21 -8.82 -13.00 -6.80
C ASP A 21 -7.85 -13.35 -7.93
N ALA A 22 -7.22 -12.34 -8.53
CA ALA A 22 -6.24 -12.48 -9.60
C ALA A 22 -4.87 -13.02 -9.10
N PHE A 23 -4.84 -13.81 -8.03
CA PHE A 23 -3.61 -14.35 -7.42
C PHE A 23 -3.47 -15.88 -7.52
N ALA A 24 -4.21 -16.53 -8.43
CA ALA A 24 -4.18 -18.00 -8.56
C ALA A 24 -2.98 -18.57 -9.36
N PHE A 25 -1.90 -17.81 -9.60
CA PHE A 25 -0.74 -18.31 -10.37
C PHE A 25 0.62 -17.84 -9.83
N LEU A 26 0.91 -18.13 -8.56
CA LEU A 26 2.28 -18.14 -8.05
C LEU A 26 2.62 -19.51 -7.46
N PRO A 27 3.84 -20.04 -7.71
CA PRO A 27 4.28 -21.32 -7.15
C PRO A 27 4.25 -21.25 -5.62
N ALA A 28 4.03 -22.41 -5.00
CA ALA A 28 3.86 -22.60 -3.55
C ALA A 28 4.76 -21.65 -2.72
N TRP A 29 4.09 -20.92 -1.83
CA TRP A 29 4.67 -19.91 -0.95
C TRP A 29 5.80 -20.52 -0.10
N PRO A 30 6.96 -19.85 0.07
CA PRO A 30 8.05 -20.35 0.91
C PRO A 30 7.62 -20.52 2.38
N PRO A 31 8.18 -21.51 3.11
CA PRO A 31 7.72 -21.94 4.45
C PRO A 31 7.67 -20.84 5.52
N TRP A 32 8.48 -19.78 5.39
CA TRP A 32 8.51 -18.68 6.36
C TRP A 32 7.28 -17.77 6.29
N GLN A 33 6.52 -17.75 5.18
CA GLN A 33 5.24 -17.03 5.10
C GLN A 33 4.12 -17.72 5.90
N GLN A 34 4.33 -18.94 6.40
CA GLN A 34 3.43 -19.61 7.35
C GLN A 34 3.59 -19.11 8.79
N GLN A 35 4.56 -18.23 9.05
CA GLN A 35 4.82 -17.66 10.38
C GLN A 35 4.03 -16.38 10.65
N ILE A 36 3.27 -15.88 9.67
CA ILE A 36 2.33 -14.78 9.88
C ILE A 36 1.13 -15.33 10.66
N PRO A 37 0.81 -14.83 11.87
CA PRO A 37 -0.30 -15.34 12.66
C PRO A 37 -1.63 -15.18 11.90
N PRO A 38 -2.54 -16.17 11.96
CA PRO A 38 -3.78 -16.11 11.22
C PRO A 38 -4.73 -15.04 11.78
N ASN A 39 -5.37 -14.35 10.81
CA ASN A 39 -6.50 -13.44 10.87
C ASN A 39 -7.09 -13.12 12.26
N THR A 40 -6.60 -12.07 12.91
CA THR A 40 -7.21 -11.46 14.09
C THR A 40 -8.03 -10.22 13.69
N GLY A 41 -9.19 -10.41 13.04
CA GLY A 41 -10.27 -9.40 13.01
C GLY A 41 -10.06 -8.07 12.27
N PHE A 42 -8.91 -7.82 11.62
CA PHE A 42 -8.61 -6.58 10.89
C PHE A 42 -8.85 -6.67 9.37
N ALA A 43 -9.71 -7.59 8.91
CA ALA A 43 -9.96 -7.80 7.48
C ALA A 43 -10.83 -6.75 6.71
N PRO A 44 -11.39 -5.65 7.26
CA PRO A 44 -12.27 -4.79 6.45
C PRO A 44 -11.53 -3.81 5.52
N CYS A 45 -10.21 -3.59 5.71
CA CYS A 45 -9.49 -2.48 5.09
C CYS A 45 -8.46 -2.85 4.02
N GLY A 46 -8.14 -4.13 3.82
CA GLY A 46 -7.18 -4.55 2.80
C GLY A 46 -6.65 -5.97 3.00
N SER A 47 -5.48 -6.26 2.42
CA SER A 47 -4.89 -7.60 2.47
C SER A 47 -4.46 -8.00 3.88
N SER A 48 -4.46 -9.32 4.15
CA SER A 48 -4.02 -9.89 5.43
C SER A 48 -2.55 -9.60 5.75
N GLN A 49 -1.73 -9.40 4.70
CA GLN A 49 -0.31 -9.11 4.83
C GLN A 49 -0.09 -7.68 5.33
N VAL A 50 -0.75 -6.69 4.71
CA VAL A 50 -0.68 -5.30 5.16
C VAL A 50 -1.29 -5.13 6.55
N ALA A 51 -2.36 -5.86 6.87
CA ALA A 51 -2.93 -5.89 8.22
C ALA A 51 -1.89 -6.29 9.28
N THR A 52 -1.05 -7.30 8.97
CA THR A 52 0.02 -7.74 9.86
C THR A 52 1.10 -6.67 10.01
N VAL A 53 1.49 -6.02 8.90
CA VAL A 53 2.47 -4.91 8.93
C VAL A 53 1.97 -3.77 9.81
N VAL A 54 0.69 -3.40 9.68
CA VAL A 54 0.06 -2.37 10.53
C VAL A 54 0.05 -2.78 11.99
N LEU A 55 -0.27 -4.05 12.31
CA LEU A 55 -0.22 -4.56 13.68
C LEU A 55 1.19 -4.51 14.29
N LEU A 56 2.21 -4.80 13.48
CA LEU A 56 3.61 -4.74 13.91
C LEU A 56 4.08 -3.30 14.13
N LEU A 57 3.73 -2.38 13.21
CA LEU A 57 4.07 -0.97 13.31
C LEU A 57 3.40 -0.26 14.50
N ARG A 58 2.25 -0.78 14.97
CA ARG A 58 1.46 -0.21 16.06
C ARG A 58 1.23 1.31 15.87
N PRO A 59 0.67 1.75 14.73
CA PRO A 59 0.47 3.17 14.47
C PRO A 59 -0.50 3.78 15.48
N THR A 60 -0.17 4.98 15.96
CA THR A 60 -1.05 5.76 16.82
C THR A 60 -2.12 6.49 16.01
N PRO A 61 -3.20 6.99 16.64
CA PRO A 61 -4.19 7.82 15.93
C PRO A 61 -3.59 9.05 15.24
N LEU A 62 -2.48 9.59 15.77
CA LEU A 62 -1.75 10.69 15.17
C LEU A 62 -1.07 10.25 13.87
N ASP A 63 -0.37 9.11 13.89
CA ASP A 63 0.30 8.56 12.70
C ASP A 63 -0.72 8.23 11.59
N ILE A 64 -1.90 7.72 11.96
CA ILE A 64 -3.00 7.44 11.02
C ILE A 64 -3.54 8.74 10.39
N THR A 65 -3.65 9.81 11.18
CA THR A 65 -4.06 11.12 10.68
C THR A 65 -3.02 11.72 9.76
N GLU A 66 -1.74 11.60 10.12
CA GLU A 66 -0.61 12.01 9.29
C GLU A 66 -0.60 11.26 7.96
N ALA A 67 -0.87 9.95 7.96
CA ALA A 67 -0.97 9.17 6.73
C ALA A 67 -2.10 9.67 5.81
N LYS A 68 -3.25 10.02 6.38
CA LYS A 68 -4.38 10.59 5.63
C LYS A 68 -4.07 11.99 5.09
N ASP A 69 -3.34 12.80 5.84
CA ASP A 69 -2.90 14.12 5.36
C ASP A 69 -1.82 13.98 4.27
N ALA A 70 -0.90 13.03 4.39
CA ALA A 70 0.07 12.68 3.36
C ALA A 70 -0.61 12.25 2.04
N MET A 71 -1.65 11.41 2.12
CA MET A 71 -2.46 11.01 0.96
C MET A 71 -3.26 12.17 0.34
N THR A 72 -3.65 13.16 1.15
CA THR A 72 -4.39 14.33 0.67
C THR A 72 -3.45 15.35 0.02
N LEU A 73 -2.29 15.58 0.62
CA LEU A 73 -1.31 16.58 0.20
C LEU A 73 -0.28 16.05 -0.81
N TRP A 74 -0.24 14.73 -1.03
CA TRP A 74 0.74 14.06 -1.88
C TRP A 74 2.18 14.41 -1.47
N ASN A 75 2.42 14.33 -0.16
CA ASN A 75 3.73 14.48 0.45
C ASN A 75 3.92 13.35 1.46
N PHE A 76 4.82 12.43 1.14
CA PHE A 76 5.04 11.21 1.91
C PHE A 76 6.30 11.25 2.78
N GLU A 77 7.05 12.35 2.77
CA GLU A 77 8.34 12.44 3.47
C GLU A 77 8.18 12.32 5.00
N SER A 78 7.25 13.09 5.57
CA SER A 78 6.99 13.08 7.02
C SER A 78 6.49 11.71 7.50
N ILE A 79 5.45 11.17 6.84
CA ILE A 79 4.90 9.87 7.23
C ILE A 79 5.90 8.73 7.01
N SER A 80 6.73 8.79 5.97
CA SER A 80 7.81 7.82 5.77
C SER A 80 8.74 7.77 6.97
N LYS A 81 9.17 8.94 7.46
CA LYS A 81 10.01 9.04 8.65
C LYS A 81 9.29 8.50 9.90
N THR A 82 8.03 8.87 10.12
CA THR A 82 7.22 8.36 11.24
C THR A 82 7.14 6.83 11.20
N LEU A 83 6.89 6.23 10.03
CA LEU A 83 6.81 4.77 9.87
C LEU A 83 8.17 4.09 10.06
N HIS A 84 9.27 4.72 9.63
CA HIS A 84 10.63 4.26 9.92
C HIS A 84 10.92 4.25 11.43
N ASP A 85 10.55 5.32 12.12
CA ASP A 85 10.71 5.43 13.58
C ASP A 85 9.89 4.34 14.29
N ARG A 86 8.66 4.08 13.84
CA ARG A 86 7.83 2.97 14.35
C ARG A 86 8.45 1.60 14.08
N ALA A 87 8.96 1.36 12.88
CA ALA A 87 9.62 0.10 12.53
C ALA A 87 10.85 -0.16 13.41
N SER A 88 11.61 0.90 13.75
CA SER A 88 12.77 0.81 14.65
C SER A 88 12.43 0.43 16.09
N GLN A 89 11.18 0.67 16.52
CA GLN A 89 10.68 0.39 17.87
C GLN A 89 10.09 -1.01 18.01
N ILE A 90 10.09 -1.83 16.95
CA ILE A 90 9.57 -3.20 17.01
C ILE A 90 10.51 -4.05 17.88
N GLU A 91 10.02 -4.38 19.09
CA GLU A 91 10.73 -5.23 20.04
C GLU A 91 10.71 -6.70 19.58
N GLY A 92 11.90 -7.31 19.50
CA GLY A 92 12.06 -8.71 19.10
C GLY A 92 12.47 -8.86 17.63
N GLU A 93 13.68 -9.36 17.43
CA GLU A 93 14.31 -9.70 16.14
C GLU A 93 14.39 -8.57 15.09
N ASN A 94 15.61 -8.11 14.84
CA ASN A 94 15.98 -7.13 13.80
C ASN A 94 15.40 -7.48 12.41
N LEU A 95 15.07 -8.75 12.15
CA LEU A 95 14.53 -9.25 10.90
C LEU A 95 13.15 -8.68 10.56
N PHE A 96 12.27 -8.44 11.54
CA PHE A 96 10.94 -7.87 11.26
C PHE A 96 11.01 -6.40 10.90
N ASN A 97 11.86 -5.64 11.58
CA ASN A 97 12.14 -4.25 11.23
C ASN A 97 12.73 -4.15 9.81
N LEU A 98 13.80 -4.90 9.53
CA LEU A 98 14.39 -4.99 8.19
C LEU A 98 13.35 -5.37 7.13
N PHE A 99 12.48 -6.35 7.41
CA PHE A 99 11.43 -6.75 6.47
C PHE A 99 10.46 -5.62 6.14
N ILE A 100 9.97 -4.89 7.14
CA ILE A 100 9.02 -3.78 6.95
C ILE A 100 9.68 -2.64 6.18
N VAL A 101 10.89 -2.25 6.60
CA VAL A 101 11.67 -1.18 5.96
C VAL A 101 12.00 -1.51 4.50
N GLU A 102 12.43 -2.74 4.23
CA GLU A 102 12.84 -3.10 2.87
C GLU A 102 11.66 -3.30 1.93
N ARG A 103 10.49 -3.69 2.44
CA ARG A 103 9.39 -4.14 1.59
C ARG A 103 8.16 -3.24 1.56
N TYR A 104 7.89 -2.49 2.63
CA TYR A 104 6.65 -1.72 2.78
C TYR A 104 6.88 -0.22 2.98
N LEU A 105 8.06 0.21 3.42
CA LEU A 105 8.39 1.65 3.46
C LEU A 105 8.82 2.13 2.07
N PRO A 106 8.58 3.40 1.72
CA PRO A 106 8.87 3.88 0.37
C PRO A 106 10.38 3.94 0.14
N SER A 107 10.80 3.84 -1.13
CA SER A 107 12.19 4.12 -1.50
C SER A 107 12.41 5.63 -1.68
N ASP A 108 13.67 6.07 -1.64
CA ASP A 108 14.01 7.47 -1.83
C ASP A 108 13.56 7.97 -3.21
N GLU A 109 13.67 7.13 -4.26
CA GLU A 109 13.23 7.46 -5.62
C GLU A 109 11.73 7.73 -5.70
N PHE A 110 10.91 7.00 -4.93
CA PHE A 110 9.47 7.25 -4.86
C PHE A 110 9.17 8.59 -4.16
N ILE A 111 9.88 8.89 -3.07
CA ILE A 111 9.75 10.17 -2.37
C ILE A 111 10.17 11.32 -3.28
N GLU A 112 11.30 11.20 -3.98
CA GLU A 112 11.76 12.20 -4.94
C GLU A 112 10.76 12.40 -6.09
N ALA A 113 10.23 11.32 -6.68
CA ALA A 113 9.25 11.42 -7.75
C ALA A 113 7.96 12.13 -7.32
N THR A 114 7.48 11.86 -6.10
CA THR A 114 6.30 12.55 -5.56
C THR A 114 6.61 13.99 -5.14
N ASN A 115 7.85 14.29 -4.73
CA ASN A 115 8.31 15.65 -4.42
C ASN A 115 8.59 16.50 -5.66
N ALA A 116 8.92 15.89 -6.80
CA ALA A 116 9.08 16.57 -8.08
C ALA A 116 7.76 17.14 -8.63
N LEU A 117 6.60 16.70 -8.13
CA LEU A 117 5.31 17.27 -8.47
C LEU A 117 5.22 18.72 -7.98
N THR A 118 4.81 19.61 -8.87
CA THR A 118 4.58 21.02 -8.52
C THR A 118 3.44 21.18 -7.51
N ALA A 119 3.43 22.27 -6.76
CA ALA A 119 2.34 22.59 -5.83
C ALA A 119 0.96 22.63 -6.51
N ILE A 120 0.89 23.07 -7.78
CA ILE A 120 -0.35 23.09 -8.57
C ILE A 120 -0.80 21.67 -8.89
N GLN A 121 0.11 20.77 -9.28
CA GLN A 121 -0.21 19.36 -9.52
C GLN A 121 -0.67 18.69 -8.23
N LYS A 122 0.06 18.85 -7.12
CA LYS A 122 -0.35 18.29 -5.81
C LYS A 122 -1.72 18.81 -5.38
N GLY A 123 -1.98 20.11 -5.55
CA GLY A 123 -3.29 20.70 -5.27
C GLY A 123 -4.42 20.13 -6.13
N HIS A 124 -4.17 19.90 -7.42
CA HIS A 124 -5.14 19.25 -8.31
C HIS A 124 -5.44 17.82 -7.85
N ILE A 125 -4.39 17.05 -7.54
CA ILE A 125 -4.53 15.66 -7.11
C ILE A 125 -5.23 15.57 -5.74
N GLY A 126 -4.91 16.47 -4.80
CA GLY A 126 -5.63 16.58 -3.53
C GLY A 126 -7.12 16.91 -3.72
N GLY A 127 -7.45 17.71 -4.73
CA GLY A 127 -8.85 17.94 -5.13
C GLY A 127 -9.55 16.67 -5.61
N LEU A 128 -8.87 15.82 -6.40
CA LEU A 128 -9.38 14.50 -6.81
C LEU A 128 -9.58 13.58 -5.61
N PHE A 129 -8.66 13.61 -4.64
CA PHE A 129 -8.74 12.84 -3.39
C PHE A 129 -9.98 13.23 -2.58
N ILE A 130 -10.20 14.52 -2.34
CA ILE A 130 -11.39 15.02 -1.62
C ILE A 130 -12.68 14.69 -2.37
N ALA A 131 -12.66 14.73 -3.70
CA ALA A 131 -13.80 14.36 -4.54
C ALA A 131 -14.00 12.84 -4.70
N ASN A 132 -13.19 12.01 -4.03
CA ASN A 132 -13.23 10.54 -4.08
C ASN A 132 -13.13 9.98 -5.52
N ARG A 133 -12.33 10.63 -6.37
CA ARG A 133 -12.06 10.24 -7.77
C ARG A 133 -10.99 9.14 -7.83
N LYS A 134 -11.34 7.96 -7.32
CA LYS A 134 -10.40 6.83 -7.12
C LYS A 134 -9.70 6.39 -8.41
N MET A 135 -10.45 6.24 -9.51
CA MET A 135 -9.88 5.76 -10.78
C MET A 135 -8.78 6.70 -11.30
N GLU A 136 -9.01 8.01 -11.22
CA GLU A 136 -8.05 9.03 -11.65
C GLU A 136 -6.81 9.05 -10.73
N LEU A 137 -7.01 8.92 -9.41
CA LEU A 137 -5.92 8.80 -8.44
C LEU A 137 -5.07 7.56 -8.69
N ASP A 138 -5.70 6.42 -8.96
CA ASP A 138 -5.03 5.15 -9.26
C ASP A 138 -4.22 5.26 -10.56
N GLN A 139 -4.74 5.95 -11.58
CA GLN A 139 -4.02 6.18 -12.83
C GLN A 139 -2.79 7.06 -12.62
N ILE A 140 -2.91 8.14 -11.84
CA ILE A 140 -1.78 9.03 -11.51
C ILE A 140 -0.72 8.25 -10.72
N MET A 141 -1.14 7.52 -9.69
CA MET A 141 -0.23 6.75 -8.85
C MET A 141 0.48 5.65 -9.65
N ASN A 142 -0.25 4.89 -10.47
CA ASN A 142 0.36 3.90 -11.36
C ASN A 142 1.31 4.55 -12.37
N GLY A 143 0.98 5.73 -12.90
CA GLY A 143 1.86 6.49 -13.80
C GLY A 143 3.18 6.85 -13.13
N ILE A 144 3.15 7.32 -11.88
CA ILE A 144 4.36 7.60 -11.10
C ILE A 144 5.14 6.30 -10.85
N ILE A 145 4.50 5.25 -10.35
CA ILE A 145 5.16 3.98 -10.05
C ILE A 145 5.84 3.41 -11.30
N LEU A 146 5.16 3.39 -12.45
CA LEU A 146 5.72 2.87 -13.71
C LEU A 146 6.86 3.73 -14.28
N SER A 147 7.03 4.97 -13.79
CA SER A 147 8.17 5.82 -14.16
C SER A 147 9.43 5.54 -13.34
N LEU A 148 9.31 4.76 -12.26
CA LEU A 148 10.43 4.36 -11.40
C LEU A 148 11.20 3.16 -11.98
N PRO A 149 12.46 2.96 -11.58
CA PRO A 149 13.20 1.72 -11.87
C PRO A 149 12.44 0.47 -11.42
N ASP A 150 12.47 -0.59 -12.24
CA ASP A 150 11.69 -1.82 -12.02
C ASP A 150 11.92 -2.43 -10.63
N GLU A 151 13.14 -2.30 -10.10
CA GLU A 151 13.54 -2.84 -8.80
C GLU A 151 12.78 -2.21 -7.63
N VAL A 152 12.37 -0.93 -7.75
CA VAL A 152 11.70 -0.19 -6.66
C VAL A 152 10.18 -0.11 -6.85
N GLN A 153 9.64 -0.45 -8.02
CA GLN A 153 8.20 -0.37 -8.30
C GLN A 153 7.36 -1.20 -7.33
N ILE A 154 7.81 -2.42 -7.00
CA ILE A 154 7.10 -3.31 -6.07
C ILE A 154 7.06 -2.69 -4.67
N LYS A 155 8.16 -2.09 -4.23
CA LYS A 155 8.25 -1.42 -2.92
C LYS A 155 7.30 -0.22 -2.86
N ALA A 156 7.24 0.60 -3.92
CA ALA A 156 6.30 1.69 -4.04
C ALA A 156 4.82 1.22 -4.02
N ARG A 157 4.49 0.12 -4.70
CA ARG A 157 3.14 -0.47 -4.66
C ARG A 157 2.75 -0.92 -3.26
N ASN A 158 3.64 -1.63 -2.57
CA ASN A 158 3.40 -2.10 -1.20
C ASN A 158 3.21 -0.92 -0.23
N PHE A 159 4.00 0.15 -0.39
CA PHE A 159 3.84 1.36 0.40
C PHE A 159 2.47 2.00 0.18
N MET A 160 2.01 2.10 -1.07
CA MET A 160 0.68 2.65 -1.36
C MET A 160 -0.46 1.78 -0.81
N GLU A 161 -0.32 0.45 -0.86
CA GLU A 161 -1.28 -0.47 -0.24
C GLU A 161 -1.34 -0.27 1.29
N LEU A 162 -0.19 -0.05 1.94
CA LEU A 162 -0.12 0.31 3.35
C LEU A 162 -0.84 1.64 3.64
N MET A 163 -0.60 2.67 2.82
CA MET A 163 -1.24 3.99 2.99
C MET A 163 -2.76 3.94 2.81
N GLU A 164 -3.25 3.18 1.83
CA GLU A 164 -4.68 2.95 1.62
C GLU A 164 -5.33 2.24 2.81
N TYR A 165 -4.62 1.26 3.39
CA TYR A 165 -5.07 0.56 4.58
C TYR A 165 -5.21 1.51 5.77
N LEU A 166 -4.20 2.36 6.01
CA LEU A 166 -4.22 3.37 7.08
C LEU A 166 -5.36 4.39 6.87
N LEU A 167 -5.62 4.79 5.62
CA LEU A 167 -6.74 5.66 5.28
C LEU A 167 -8.10 4.99 5.56
N CYS A 168 -8.23 3.71 5.23
CA CYS A 168 -9.43 2.95 5.57
C CYS A 168 -9.64 2.89 7.08
N LEU A 169 -8.60 2.59 7.87
CA LEU A 169 -8.66 2.63 9.32
C LEU A 169 -9.08 4.00 9.85
N HIS A 170 -8.51 5.09 9.31
CA HIS A 170 -8.91 6.44 9.69
C HIS A 170 -10.42 6.68 9.51
N ASN A 171 -10.97 6.21 8.39
CA ASN A 171 -12.39 6.36 8.09
C ASN A 171 -13.27 5.46 8.96
N SER A 172 -12.81 4.24 9.29
CA SER A 172 -13.55 3.31 10.17
C SER A 172 -13.56 3.73 11.64
N LEU A 173 -12.55 4.49 12.09
CA LEU A 173 -12.44 4.99 13.47
C LEU A 173 -13.26 6.26 13.72
N ARG A 174 -13.80 6.92 12.68
CA ARG A 174 -14.76 8.00 12.87
C ARG A 174 -16.13 7.42 13.23
N GLU A 175 -16.61 7.73 14.44
CA GLU A 175 -18.02 7.51 14.79
C GLU A 175 -18.94 8.18 13.75
N PRO A 176 -20.07 7.56 13.37
CA PRO A 176 -21.04 8.22 12.50
C PRO A 176 -21.53 9.51 13.16
N PRO A 177 -21.79 10.59 12.39
CA PRO A 177 -22.38 11.79 12.96
C PRO A 177 -23.71 11.42 13.62
N TYR A 178 -23.81 11.65 14.93
CA TYR A 178 -25.08 11.62 15.64
C TYR A 178 -25.94 12.75 15.06
N TYR A 179 -26.88 12.39 14.18
CA TYR A 179 -27.95 13.27 13.72
C TYR A 179 -29.09 13.31 14.76
#